data_AF-A0A7J9JW13-F1
#
_entry.id   AF-A0A7J9JW13-F1
#
_cell.length_a   1.000
_cell.length_b   1.000
_cell.length_c   1.000
_cell.angle_alpha   90.00
_cell.angle_beta   90.00
_cell.angle_gamma   90.00
#
_symmetry.space_group_name_H-M   'P 1'
#
loop_
_entity.id
_entity.type
_entity.pdbx_description
1 polymer ?
#
loop_
_entity_poly.entity_id
_entity_poly.type
_entity_poly.pdbx_seq_one_letter_code
_entity_poly.pdbx_strand_id
1 'polypeptide(L)'
;MVRPPMPPLYFFLIDVSISAVRSGMIESSLTQPQMMVVSDLDDVFVPLPDDLLVNLSESRNVVETFLDSLPSMFQDNVNVESAFGPALKAAFMVMSQLGGKLLIFQNTLPSLGYGRLKLRGDDIRVYGTDKEHTLRLPEDPFYKQMAADLTKYQIGVNIYAFSDKYTDIASLGTLAKYTGGQVYYYPSFQSNIHGEKLRRELARDLTRETAWEAVMRIRCGKATYSCYLLLCTRDSVYILPRQLYAEVHRFASTSSCRL
;
A
#
# COMPACT_ATOMS: atom_id res chain seq x y z
N MET A 1 -20.12 -19.50 -13.04
CA MET A 1 -20.76 -18.30 -13.63
C MET A 1 -19.92 -17.11 -13.22
N VAL A 2 -19.32 -16.38 -14.16
CA VAL A 2 -18.44 -15.24 -13.85
C VAL A 2 -19.34 -14.05 -13.50
N ARG A 3 -19.11 -13.41 -12.36
CA ARG A 3 -19.86 -12.21 -11.96
C ARG A 3 -19.58 -11.06 -12.96
N PRO A 4 -20.52 -10.12 -13.18
CA PRO A 4 -20.19 -8.92 -13.95
C PRO A 4 -19.04 -8.14 -13.28
N PRO A 5 -18.20 -7.44 -14.06
CA PRO A 5 -17.13 -6.64 -13.51
C PRO A 5 -17.70 -5.55 -12.60
N MET A 6 -17.21 -5.48 -11.36
CA MET A 6 -17.62 -4.46 -10.40
C MET A 6 -16.85 -3.15 -10.63
N PRO A 7 -17.42 -1.98 -10.30
CA PRO A 7 -16.70 -0.73 -10.37
C PRO A 7 -15.48 -0.74 -9.43
N PRO A 8 -14.38 -0.06 -9.81
CA PRO A 8 -13.18 -0.05 -8.99
C PRO A 8 -13.39 0.77 -7.71
N LEU A 9 -13.21 0.12 -6.57
CA LEU A 9 -13.23 0.76 -5.26
C LEU A 9 -11.83 1.28 -4.91
N TYR A 10 -11.76 2.46 -4.32
CA TYR A 10 -10.54 2.98 -3.69
C TYR A 10 -10.78 3.09 -2.19
N PHE A 11 -9.91 2.46 -1.41
CA PHE A 11 -9.93 2.53 0.04
C PHE A 11 -8.63 3.16 0.53
N PHE A 12 -8.75 4.17 1.39
CA PHE A 12 -7.61 4.92 1.93
C PHE A 12 -7.41 4.51 3.40
N LEU A 13 -6.26 3.94 3.70
CA LEU A 13 -5.86 3.58 5.04
C LEU A 13 -4.76 4.55 5.49
N ILE A 14 -5.08 5.43 6.44
CA ILE A 14 -4.18 6.52 6.87
C ILE A 14 -3.73 6.27 8.31
N ASP A 15 -2.43 6.21 8.51
CA ASP A 15 -1.81 6.23 9.82
C ASP A 15 -1.94 7.63 10.44
N VAL A 16 -2.64 7.70 11.58
CA VAL A 16 -2.91 8.94 12.33
C VAL A 16 -2.14 8.99 13.65
N SER A 17 -1.10 8.16 13.79
CA SER A 17 -0.18 8.23 14.93
C SER A 17 0.47 9.61 15.05
N ILE A 18 0.95 9.96 16.24
CA ILE A 18 1.56 11.28 16.51
C ILE A 18 2.70 11.61 15.54
N SER A 19 3.46 10.60 15.11
CA SER A 19 4.52 10.80 14.12
C SER A 19 3.96 11.23 12.76
N ALA A 20 2.85 10.65 12.30
CA ALA A 20 2.20 11.03 11.05
C ALA A 20 1.58 12.43 11.09
N VAL A 21 1.01 12.81 12.23
CA VAL A 21 0.49 14.18 12.45
C VAL A 21 1.63 15.19 12.45
N ARG A 22 2.73 14.90 13.17
CA ARG A 22 3.90 15.78 13.28
C ARG A 22 4.70 15.91 11.99
N SER A 23 4.67 14.90 11.11
CA SER A 23 5.37 14.97 9.82
C SER A 23 4.66 15.88 8.80
N GLY A 24 3.50 16.46 9.15
CA GLY A 24 2.74 17.34 8.27
C GLY A 24 2.07 16.58 7.13
N MET A 25 1.80 15.28 7.30
CA MET A 25 1.03 14.48 6.35
C MET A 25 -0.42 15.00 6.21
N ILE A 26 -0.91 15.78 7.18
CA ILE A 26 -2.31 16.18 7.31
C ILE A 26 -2.35 17.70 7.71
N GLU A 27 -2.99 18.59 6.93
CA GLU A 27 -3.19 20.04 7.20
C GLU A 27 -4.67 20.52 7.05
N SER A 28 -5.15 21.50 7.85
CA SER A 28 -6.57 21.63 8.28
C SER A 28 -7.41 22.88 7.91
N SER A 29 -8.75 22.70 7.84
CA SER A 29 -9.81 23.64 8.30
C SER A 29 -11.19 22.94 8.58
N LEU A 30 -12.16 23.55 9.28
CA LEU A 30 -13.21 22.86 10.08
C LEU A 30 -14.55 22.43 9.39
N THR A 31 -15.03 21.17 9.61
CA THR A 31 -16.36 20.77 10.18
C THR A 31 -16.49 19.23 10.39
N GLN A 32 -17.34 18.75 11.33
CA GLN A 32 -17.20 17.42 11.97
C GLN A 32 -17.91 16.24 11.24
N PRO A 33 -17.17 15.16 10.89
CA PRO A 33 -17.71 13.89 10.40
C PRO A 33 -18.06 12.91 11.55
N GLN A 34 -18.90 11.90 11.29
CA GLN A 34 -19.17 10.81 12.23
C GLN A 34 -17.99 9.81 12.26
N MET A 35 -17.36 9.64 13.42
CA MET A 35 -16.23 8.73 13.63
C MET A 35 -16.65 7.53 14.50
N MET A 36 -16.23 6.33 14.11
CA MET A 36 -16.36 5.13 14.92
C MET A 36 -14.98 4.59 15.29
N VAL A 37 -14.80 4.28 16.58
CA VAL A 37 -13.54 3.78 17.12
C VAL A 37 -13.70 2.31 17.50
N VAL A 38 -12.88 1.45 16.92
CA VAL A 38 -12.77 0.04 17.28
C VAL A 38 -11.52 -0.12 18.15
N SER A 39 -11.72 -0.47 19.42
CA SER A 39 -10.63 -0.65 20.40
C SER A 39 -10.16 -2.10 20.56
N ASP A 40 -10.98 -3.07 20.14
CA ASP A 40 -10.58 -4.48 20.13
C ASP A 40 -9.73 -4.75 18.88
N LEU A 41 -8.47 -5.14 19.12
CA LEU A 41 -7.49 -5.40 18.07
C LEU A 41 -7.34 -6.89 17.76
N ASP A 42 -7.88 -7.77 18.60
CA ASP A 42 -7.80 -9.21 18.42
C ASP A 42 -8.99 -9.72 17.61
N ASP A 43 -10.20 -9.22 17.89
CA ASP A 43 -11.42 -9.51 17.13
C ASP A 43 -11.90 -8.27 16.37
N VAL A 44 -11.25 -8.01 15.24
CA VAL A 44 -11.58 -6.87 14.38
C VAL A 44 -12.91 -7.10 13.69
N PHE A 45 -13.87 -6.22 13.92
CA PHE A 45 -15.15 -6.19 13.23
C PHE A 45 -15.39 -4.86 12.52
N VAL A 46 -16.25 -4.90 11.49
CA VAL A 46 -16.70 -3.69 10.79
C VAL A 46 -18.00 -3.22 11.45
N PRO A 47 -18.01 -2.07 12.14
CA PRO A 47 -19.17 -1.62 12.93
C PRO A 47 -20.41 -1.27 12.09
N LEU A 48 -20.23 -0.90 10.81
CA LEU A 48 -21.32 -0.68 9.84
C LEU A 48 -20.98 -1.35 8.51
N PRO A 49 -21.69 -2.42 8.10
CA PRO A 49 -21.44 -3.11 6.84
C PRO A 49 -21.99 -2.35 5.63
N ASP A 50 -23.11 -1.66 5.80
CA ASP A 50 -23.77 -0.86 4.77
C ASP A 50 -23.42 0.62 5.03
N ASP A 51 -23.12 1.41 3.99
CA ASP A 51 -22.75 2.83 4.01
C ASP A 51 -21.27 3.23 4.29
N LEU A 52 -20.35 2.28 4.51
CA LEU A 52 -18.92 2.64 4.55
C LEU A 52 -18.35 2.96 3.17
N LEU A 53 -18.93 2.37 2.12
CA LEU A 53 -18.51 2.55 0.73
C LEU A 53 -19.49 3.47 0.03
N VAL A 54 -19.05 4.69 -0.24
CA VAL A 54 -19.88 5.74 -0.84
C VAL A 54 -19.46 6.07 -2.26
N ASN A 55 -20.41 6.52 -3.06
CA ASN A 55 -20.11 7.06 -4.39
C ASN A 55 -19.51 8.47 -4.24
N LEU A 56 -18.27 8.64 -4.73
CA LEU A 56 -17.57 9.92 -4.67
C LEU A 56 -18.33 11.06 -5.37
N SER A 57 -19.08 10.79 -6.46
CA SER A 57 -19.82 11.84 -7.16
C SER A 57 -20.99 12.38 -6.35
N GLU A 58 -21.60 11.55 -5.51
CA GLU A 58 -22.76 11.90 -4.70
C GLU A 58 -22.35 12.50 -3.35
N SER A 59 -21.25 12.01 -2.77
CA SER A 59 -20.79 12.40 -1.44
C SER A 59 -19.57 13.33 -1.46
N ARG A 60 -19.25 13.98 -2.60
CA ARG A 60 -18.07 14.83 -2.78
C ARG A 60 -17.91 15.87 -1.67
N ASN A 61 -18.98 16.62 -1.37
CA ASN A 61 -18.95 17.67 -0.35
C ASN A 61 -18.63 17.09 1.04
N VAL A 62 -19.20 15.94 1.37
CA VAL A 62 -18.96 15.26 2.66
C VAL A 62 -17.51 14.80 2.76
N VAL A 63 -16.96 14.24 1.68
CA VAL A 63 -15.55 13.80 1.62
C VAL A 63 -14.60 15.00 1.72
N GLU A 64 -14.87 16.11 1.03
CA GLU A 64 -14.06 17.33 1.15
C GLU A 64 -14.06 17.88 2.57
N THR A 65 -15.24 18.01 3.18
CA THR A 65 -15.36 18.45 4.58
C THR A 65 -14.63 17.50 5.55
N PHE A 66 -14.75 16.18 5.33
CA PHE A 66 -14.01 15.19 6.11
C PHE A 66 -12.50 15.40 5.99
N LEU A 67 -11.98 15.53 4.77
CA LEU A 67 -10.55 15.73 4.51
C LEU A 67 -10.03 17.04 5.12
N ASP A 68 -10.80 18.12 5.07
CA ASP A 68 -10.45 19.39 5.70
C ASP A 68 -10.34 19.24 7.23
N SER A 69 -11.22 18.44 7.84
CA SER A 69 -11.29 18.23 9.29
C SER A 69 -10.30 17.19 9.84
N LEU A 70 -9.82 16.27 9.01
CA LEU A 70 -8.97 15.14 9.41
C LEU A 70 -7.77 15.54 10.29
N PRO A 71 -6.99 16.59 9.95
CA PRO A 71 -5.84 16.97 10.77
C PRO A 71 -6.20 17.58 12.12
N SER A 72 -7.27 18.37 12.20
CA SER A 72 -7.70 18.95 13.49
C SER A 72 -8.24 17.87 14.43
N MET A 73 -8.78 16.77 13.89
CA MET A 73 -9.23 15.62 14.69
C MET A 73 -8.10 14.89 15.42
N PHE A 74 -6.87 14.93 14.91
CA PHE A 74 -5.72 14.21 15.48
C PHE A 74 -4.58 15.12 15.95
N GLN A 75 -4.79 16.43 15.99
CA GLN A 75 -3.76 17.42 16.34
C GLN A 75 -3.15 17.18 17.73
N ASP A 76 -3.98 16.80 18.71
CA ASP A 76 -3.57 16.54 20.09
C ASP A 76 -3.28 15.04 20.36
N ASN A 77 -3.19 14.22 19.31
CA ASN A 77 -2.96 12.79 19.47
C ASN A 77 -1.57 12.52 20.06
N VAL A 78 -1.54 11.85 21.22
CA VAL A 78 -0.31 11.44 21.90
C VAL A 78 0.13 10.02 21.55
N ASN A 79 -0.66 9.28 20.78
CA ASN A 79 -0.41 7.87 20.55
C ASN A 79 0.77 7.66 19.59
N VAL A 80 1.79 6.96 20.09
CA VAL A 80 3.01 6.62 19.36
C VAL A 80 2.86 5.28 18.63
N GLU A 81 1.99 4.41 19.11
CA GLU A 81 1.85 3.06 18.58
C GLU A 81 0.95 3.02 17.33
N SER A 82 1.24 2.08 16.42
CA SER A 82 0.47 1.87 15.20
C SER A 82 -0.08 0.45 15.13
N ALA A 83 -1.41 0.34 15.05
CA ALA A 83 -2.16 -0.92 14.95
C ALA A 83 -2.41 -1.30 13.48
N PHE A 84 -1.34 -1.39 12.68
CA PHE A 84 -1.44 -1.59 11.24
C PHE A 84 -2.11 -2.91 10.84
N GLY A 85 -1.76 -4.03 11.47
CA GLY A 85 -2.32 -5.34 11.12
C GLY A 85 -3.84 -5.40 11.33
N PRO A 86 -4.36 -5.02 12.52
CA PRO A 86 -5.79 -4.87 12.76
C PRO A 86 -6.49 -3.98 11.73
N ALA A 87 -5.92 -2.81 11.44
CA ALA A 87 -6.49 -1.87 10.48
C ALA A 87 -6.51 -2.42 9.04
N LEU A 88 -5.47 -3.17 8.66
CA LEU A 88 -5.40 -3.84 7.36
C LEU A 88 -6.46 -4.95 7.23
N LYS A 89 -6.75 -5.68 8.30
CA LYS A 89 -7.82 -6.69 8.30
C LYS A 89 -9.20 -6.05 8.24
N ALA A 90 -9.42 -4.94 8.96
CA ALA A 90 -10.66 -4.18 8.86
C ALA A 90 -10.90 -3.73 7.41
N ALA A 91 -9.88 -3.13 6.77
CA ALA A 91 -9.94 -2.74 5.37
C ALA A 91 -10.23 -3.94 4.45
N PHE A 92 -9.58 -5.09 4.68
CA PHE A 92 -9.86 -6.32 3.96
C PHE A 92 -11.32 -6.77 4.10
N MET A 93 -11.89 -6.76 5.31
CA MET A 93 -13.28 -7.19 5.54
C MET A 93 -14.27 -6.34 4.73
N VAL A 94 -14.07 -5.02 4.72
CA VAL A 94 -14.88 -4.07 3.95
C VAL A 94 -14.72 -4.29 2.45
N MET A 95 -13.48 -4.42 1.97
CA MET A 95 -13.18 -4.50 0.55
C MET A 95 -13.45 -5.89 -0.06
N SER A 96 -13.52 -6.94 0.75
CA SER A 96 -13.62 -8.34 0.29
C SER A 96 -14.82 -8.63 -0.61
N GLN A 97 -15.88 -7.83 -0.53
CA GLN A 97 -17.07 -8.01 -1.36
C GLN A 97 -16.88 -7.51 -2.80
N LEU A 98 -16.13 -6.41 -2.97
CA LEU A 98 -16.01 -5.70 -4.25
C LEU A 98 -14.64 -5.92 -4.91
N GLY A 99 -13.57 -5.99 -4.12
CA GLY A 99 -12.19 -5.84 -4.62
C GLY A 99 -11.84 -4.37 -4.85
N GLY A 100 -10.67 -4.09 -5.45
CA GLY A 100 -10.25 -2.73 -5.80
C GLY A 100 -8.86 -2.36 -5.33
N LYS A 101 -8.62 -1.06 -5.08
CA LYS A 101 -7.33 -0.51 -4.67
C LYS A 101 -7.33 -0.13 -3.20
N LEU A 102 -6.35 -0.61 -2.46
CA LEU A 102 -6.04 -0.16 -1.12
C LEU A 102 -4.81 0.74 -1.15
N LEU A 103 -4.97 1.99 -0.73
CA LEU A 103 -3.91 2.99 -0.62
C LEU A 103 -3.55 3.17 0.84
N ILE A 104 -2.35 2.77 1.22
CA ILE A 104 -1.88 2.78 2.60
C ILE A 104 -0.91 3.93 2.78
N PHE A 105 -1.16 4.80 3.73
CA PHE A 105 -0.28 5.88 4.15
C PHE A 105 0.25 5.53 5.53
N GLN A 106 1.46 5.00 5.59
CA GLN A 106 2.08 4.52 6.82
C GLN A 106 3.27 5.42 7.17
N ASN A 107 3.35 5.89 8.41
CA ASN A 107 4.55 6.61 8.89
C ASN A 107 5.32 5.84 9.96
N THR A 108 4.58 5.18 10.87
CA THR A 108 5.16 4.57 12.05
C THR A 108 5.37 3.07 11.85
N LEU A 109 6.36 2.48 12.52
CA LEU A 109 6.53 1.02 12.53
C LEU A 109 5.29 0.37 13.17
N PRO A 110 4.65 -0.62 12.53
CA PRO A 110 3.58 -1.41 13.15
C PRO A 110 4.05 -2.02 14.48
N SER A 111 3.46 -1.60 15.60
CA SER A 111 3.90 -2.00 16.94
C SER A 111 2.82 -2.72 17.74
N LEU A 112 1.55 -2.56 17.37
CA LEU A 112 0.41 -3.02 18.14
C LEU A 112 -0.47 -4.01 17.34
N GLY A 113 -1.03 -5.00 18.04
CA GLY A 113 -1.85 -6.06 17.44
C GLY A 113 -1.06 -7.15 16.71
N TYR A 114 -1.75 -7.97 15.93
CA TYR A 114 -1.13 -8.96 15.07
C TYR A 114 -0.41 -8.30 13.88
N GLY A 115 0.63 -8.96 13.36
CA GLY A 115 1.50 -8.36 12.35
C GLY A 115 2.36 -7.21 12.90
N ARG A 116 2.57 -7.13 14.22
CA ARG A 116 3.55 -6.21 14.81
C ARG A 116 4.97 -6.55 14.35
N LEU A 117 5.75 -5.53 14.07
CA LEU A 117 7.13 -5.64 13.60
C LEU A 117 8.10 -5.14 14.67
N LYS A 118 9.32 -5.66 14.66
CA LYS A 118 10.39 -5.24 15.56
C LYS A 118 11.48 -4.50 14.78
N LEU A 119 12.22 -3.66 15.50
CA LEU A 119 13.41 -3.03 14.95
C LEU A 119 14.45 -4.10 14.61
N ARG A 120 15.03 -4.01 13.41
CA ARG A 120 16.04 -4.94 12.89
C ARG A 120 16.98 -4.22 11.92
N GLY A 121 18.16 -4.79 11.71
CA GLY A 121 19.21 -4.17 10.88
C GLY A 121 20.26 -3.36 11.65
N ASP A 122 20.18 -3.35 12.99
CA ASP A 122 21.19 -2.73 13.87
C ASP A 122 22.47 -3.57 14.00
N ASP A 123 22.43 -4.85 13.63
CA ASP A 123 23.63 -5.71 13.66
C ASP A 123 24.53 -5.43 12.47
N ILE A 124 25.48 -4.52 12.66
CA ILE A 124 26.49 -4.12 11.67
C ILE A 124 27.27 -5.32 11.11
N ARG A 125 27.38 -6.42 11.87
CA ARG A 125 28.15 -7.61 11.49
C ARG A 125 27.50 -8.41 10.36
N VAL A 126 26.22 -8.15 10.06
CA VAL A 126 25.47 -8.88 9.03
C VAL A 126 25.72 -8.31 7.63
N TYR A 127 26.07 -7.03 7.52
CA TYR A 127 26.32 -6.37 6.23
C TYR A 127 27.56 -6.93 5.55
N GLY A 128 27.47 -7.19 4.24
CA GLY A 128 28.56 -7.77 3.45
C GLY A 128 28.77 -9.27 3.67
N THR A 129 27.90 -9.94 4.42
CA THR A 129 27.92 -11.40 4.62
C THR A 129 26.81 -12.07 3.84
N ASP A 130 26.90 -13.40 3.65
CA ASP A 130 25.83 -14.20 3.05
C ASP A 130 24.50 -14.09 3.81
N LYS A 131 24.54 -13.67 5.09
CA LYS A 131 23.34 -13.48 5.92
C LYS A 131 22.62 -12.16 5.67
N GLU A 132 23.19 -11.23 4.91
CA GLU A 132 22.56 -9.93 4.61
C GLU A 132 21.22 -10.07 3.88
N HIS A 133 21.04 -11.12 3.08
CA HIS A 133 19.78 -11.37 2.39
C HIS A 133 18.60 -11.51 3.37
N THR A 134 18.84 -11.95 4.61
CA THR A 134 17.79 -12.13 5.63
C THR A 134 17.14 -10.82 6.05
N LEU A 135 17.86 -9.69 5.99
CA LEU A 135 17.32 -8.35 6.27
C LEU A 135 16.29 -7.90 5.22
N ARG A 136 16.33 -8.50 4.03
CA ARG A 136 15.42 -8.21 2.91
C ARG A 136 14.21 -9.15 2.88
N LEU A 137 14.13 -10.12 3.79
CA LEU A 137 13.01 -11.01 3.92
C LEU A 137 11.99 -10.44 4.92
N PRO A 138 10.68 -10.58 4.68
CA PRO A 138 9.68 -10.19 5.67
C PRO A 138 9.85 -11.00 6.96
N GLU A 139 9.71 -10.35 8.11
CA GLU A 139 9.86 -10.99 9.42
C GLU A 139 8.68 -11.91 9.74
N ASP A 140 7.45 -11.43 9.50
CA ASP A 140 6.22 -12.11 9.88
C ASP A 140 5.54 -12.78 8.65
N PRO A 141 5.20 -14.08 8.70
CA PRO A 141 4.41 -14.74 7.65
C PRO A 141 3.03 -14.10 7.42
N PHE A 142 2.50 -13.35 8.38
CA PHE A 142 1.24 -12.60 8.29
C PHE A 142 1.13 -11.78 7.00
N TYR A 143 2.16 -11.01 6.65
CA TYR A 143 2.11 -10.14 5.47
C TYR A 143 2.01 -10.92 4.15
N LYS A 144 2.64 -12.10 4.08
CA LYS A 144 2.53 -12.98 2.90
C LYS A 144 1.15 -13.60 2.80
N GLN A 145 0.61 -14.08 3.93
CA GLN A 145 -0.73 -14.66 3.99
C GLN A 145 -1.80 -13.62 3.64
N MET A 146 -1.71 -12.43 4.26
CA MET A 146 -2.61 -11.32 3.96
C MET A 146 -2.52 -10.89 2.50
N ALA A 147 -1.32 -10.83 1.90
CA ALA A 147 -1.19 -10.51 0.48
C ALA A 147 -1.86 -11.56 -0.43
N ALA A 148 -1.78 -12.85 -0.07
CA ALA A 148 -2.46 -13.91 -0.79
C ALA A 148 -3.98 -13.79 -0.67
N ASP A 149 -4.49 -13.48 0.51
CA ASP A 149 -5.91 -13.22 0.75
C ASP A 149 -6.38 -12.02 -0.07
N LEU A 150 -5.70 -10.87 0.01
CA LEU A 150 -6.01 -9.68 -0.77
C LEU A 150 -6.07 -9.97 -2.28
N THR A 151 -5.11 -10.74 -2.79
CA THR A 151 -5.06 -11.14 -4.21
C THR A 151 -6.25 -12.02 -4.60
N LYS A 152 -6.66 -12.95 -3.73
CA LYS A 152 -7.84 -13.81 -3.94
C LYS A 152 -9.12 -13.01 -4.11
N TYR A 153 -9.24 -11.89 -3.41
CA TYR A 153 -10.36 -10.96 -3.49
C TYR A 153 -10.10 -9.76 -4.41
N GLN A 154 -9.09 -9.86 -5.28
CA GLN A 154 -8.80 -8.86 -6.32
C GLN A 154 -8.51 -7.47 -5.75
N ILE A 155 -7.86 -7.42 -4.59
CA ILE A 155 -7.44 -6.18 -3.92
C ILE A 155 -5.96 -5.93 -4.21
N GLY A 156 -5.67 -4.81 -4.88
CA GLY A 156 -4.32 -4.30 -5.13
C GLY A 156 -3.89 -3.30 -4.08
N VAL A 157 -2.71 -3.47 -3.46
CA VAL A 157 -2.21 -2.58 -2.41
C VAL A 157 -1.07 -1.70 -2.89
N ASN A 158 -1.22 -0.39 -2.69
CA ASN A 158 -0.15 0.59 -2.82
C ASN A 158 0.22 1.15 -1.45
N ILE A 159 1.50 1.30 -1.18
CA ILE A 159 2.02 1.76 0.12
C ILE A 159 2.80 3.05 -0.08
N TYR A 160 2.37 4.10 0.61
CA TYR A 160 3.07 5.35 0.80
C TYR A 160 3.69 5.31 2.20
N ALA A 161 4.98 5.01 2.23
CA ALA A 161 5.75 4.92 3.45
C ALA A 161 6.51 6.24 3.67
N PHE A 162 6.07 6.98 4.66
CA PHE A 162 6.76 8.13 5.21
C PHE A 162 7.61 7.61 6.36
N SER A 163 8.87 7.99 6.45
CA SER A 163 9.77 7.28 7.38
C SER A 163 10.86 8.22 7.83
N ASP A 164 10.67 8.78 9.03
CA ASP A 164 11.74 9.48 9.74
C ASP A 164 12.63 8.49 10.52
N LYS A 165 12.06 7.31 10.82
CA LYS A 165 12.68 6.19 11.55
C LYS A 165 12.46 4.90 10.78
N TYR A 166 13.12 3.82 11.20
CA TYR A 166 12.97 2.50 10.60
C TYR A 166 11.51 2.02 10.60
N THR A 167 10.98 1.65 9.42
CA THR A 167 9.58 1.24 9.19
C THR A 167 9.44 -0.15 8.56
N ASP A 168 10.53 -0.90 8.45
CA ASP A 168 10.59 -2.25 7.86
C ASP A 168 9.84 -2.40 6.52
N ILE A 169 10.29 -1.66 5.51
CA ILE A 169 9.75 -1.71 4.14
C ILE A 169 9.85 -3.11 3.52
N ALA A 170 10.77 -3.96 3.96
CA ALA A 170 10.87 -5.33 3.45
C ALA A 170 9.63 -6.17 3.81
N SER A 171 9.10 -5.99 5.02
CA SER A 171 7.86 -6.63 5.44
C SER A 171 6.64 -5.99 4.79
N LEU A 172 6.48 -4.67 4.90
CA LEU A 172 5.33 -3.95 4.34
C LEU A 172 5.23 -4.08 2.82
N GLY A 173 6.35 -3.93 2.12
CA GLY A 173 6.42 -4.02 0.66
C GLY A 173 6.06 -5.39 0.09
N THR A 174 6.01 -6.43 0.93
CA THR A 174 5.51 -7.75 0.54
C THR A 174 4.05 -7.70 0.10
N LEU A 175 3.22 -6.86 0.75
CA LEU A 175 1.82 -6.67 0.37
C LEU A 175 1.73 -6.17 -1.07
N ALA A 176 2.35 -5.01 -1.34
CA ALA A 176 2.34 -4.40 -2.66
C ALA A 176 2.95 -5.32 -3.73
N LYS A 177 4.05 -6.02 -3.42
CA LYS A 177 4.72 -6.94 -4.34
C LYS A 177 3.79 -8.04 -4.84
N TYR A 178 3.11 -8.74 -3.93
CA TYR A 178 2.27 -9.88 -4.30
C TYR A 178 0.90 -9.46 -4.85
N THR A 179 0.39 -8.29 -4.48
CA THR A 179 -0.89 -7.76 -4.99
C THR A 179 -0.75 -6.95 -6.29
N GLY A 180 0.47 -6.85 -6.86
CA GLY A 180 0.72 -6.11 -8.11
C GLY A 180 0.67 -4.58 -7.98
N GLY A 181 0.87 -4.07 -6.77
CA GLY A 181 0.93 -2.63 -6.49
C GLY A 181 2.34 -2.09 -6.41
N GLN A 182 2.48 -0.91 -5.81
CA GLN A 182 3.72 -0.14 -5.73
C GLN A 182 4.00 0.36 -4.32
N VAL A 183 5.29 0.51 -4.00
CA VAL A 183 5.76 1.12 -2.76
C VAL A 183 6.43 2.45 -3.08
N TYR A 184 5.88 3.52 -2.51
CA TYR A 184 6.44 4.86 -2.54
C TYR A 184 7.11 5.13 -1.19
N TYR A 185 8.41 5.34 -1.21
CA TYR A 185 9.21 5.56 -0.01
C TYR A 185 9.71 7.00 0.05
N TYR A 186 9.38 7.70 1.15
CA TYR A 186 9.78 9.07 1.44
C TYR A 186 10.57 9.09 2.75
N PRO A 187 11.91 9.00 2.69
CA PRO A 187 12.75 9.10 3.87
C PRO A 187 12.72 10.55 4.39
N SER A 188 12.61 10.70 5.71
CA SER A 188 12.60 12.00 6.41
C SER A 188 11.63 13.00 5.78
N PHE A 189 10.34 12.65 5.77
CA PHE A 189 9.34 13.40 5.00
C PHE A 189 9.19 14.83 5.51
N GLN A 190 9.21 15.79 4.59
CA GLN A 190 8.98 17.20 4.84
C GLN A 190 8.01 17.72 3.80
N SER A 191 6.87 18.27 4.24
CA SER A 191 5.82 18.78 3.35
C SER A 191 6.35 19.78 2.31
N ASN A 192 7.23 20.70 2.73
CA ASN A 192 7.80 21.73 1.86
C ASN A 192 8.63 21.20 0.68
N ILE A 193 9.30 20.06 0.85
CA ILE A 193 10.21 19.50 -0.16
C ILE A 193 9.52 18.37 -0.94
N HIS A 194 8.85 17.47 -0.21
CA HIS A 194 8.31 16.23 -0.75
C HIS A 194 6.82 16.32 -1.08
N GLY A 195 6.10 17.35 -0.63
CA GLY A 195 4.66 17.52 -0.84
C GLY A 195 4.28 17.52 -2.31
N GLU A 196 4.98 18.28 -3.15
CA GLU A 196 4.68 18.32 -4.60
C GLU A 196 4.98 16.98 -5.30
N LYS A 197 6.02 16.26 -4.85
CA LYS A 197 6.32 14.92 -5.36
C LYS A 197 5.20 13.95 -4.99
N LEU A 198 4.81 13.90 -3.72
CA LEU A 198 3.71 13.07 -3.22
C LEU A 198 2.42 13.36 -3.98
N ARG A 199 2.06 14.64 -4.14
CA ARG A 199 0.87 15.07 -4.86
C ARG A 199 0.86 14.55 -6.30
N ARG A 200 1.98 14.67 -7.03
CA ARG A 200 2.09 14.18 -8.41
C ARG A 200 2.02 12.66 -8.49
N GLU A 201 2.69 11.95 -7.59
CA GLU A 201 2.70 10.49 -7.56
C GLU A 201 1.32 9.94 -7.21
N LEU A 202 0.64 10.52 -6.22
CA LEU A 202 -0.72 10.16 -5.84
C LEU A 202 -1.73 10.49 -6.96
N ALA A 203 -1.65 11.69 -7.54
CA ALA A 203 -2.52 12.08 -8.65
C ALA A 203 -2.35 11.13 -9.86
N ARG A 204 -1.11 10.78 -10.21
CA ARG A 204 -0.84 9.80 -11.27
C ARG A 204 -1.37 8.41 -10.91
N ASP A 205 -1.23 7.99 -9.67
CA ASP A 205 -1.65 6.67 -9.22
C ASP A 205 -3.18 6.50 -9.20
N LEU A 206 -3.92 7.57 -8.92
CA LEU A 206 -5.39 7.62 -8.97
C LEU A 206 -5.95 7.76 -10.39
N THR A 207 -5.24 8.48 -11.28
CA THR A 207 -5.75 8.80 -12.63
C THR A 207 -5.22 7.89 -13.73
N ARG A 208 -4.17 7.10 -13.49
CA ARG A 208 -3.62 6.18 -14.48
C ARG A 208 -4.65 5.12 -14.88
N GLU A 209 -4.62 4.75 -16.15
CA GLU A 209 -5.36 3.59 -16.65
C GLU A 209 -4.94 2.35 -15.84
N THR A 210 -5.90 1.75 -15.13
CA THR A 210 -5.69 0.57 -14.29
C THR A 210 -6.70 -0.49 -14.68
N ALA A 211 -6.22 -1.70 -14.97
CA ALA A 211 -7.05 -2.87 -15.22
C ALA A 211 -7.16 -3.71 -13.94
N TRP A 212 -8.37 -4.17 -13.63
CA TRP A 212 -8.69 -4.99 -12.47
C TRP A 212 -8.85 -6.44 -12.88
N GLU A 213 -8.66 -7.36 -11.93
CA GLU A 213 -8.85 -8.81 -12.13
C GLU A 213 -8.01 -9.40 -13.28
N ALA A 214 -6.87 -8.77 -13.60
CA ALA A 214 -6.05 -9.14 -14.74
C ALA A 214 -5.29 -10.46 -14.51
N VAL A 215 -5.36 -11.36 -15.49
CA VAL A 215 -4.59 -12.62 -15.51
C VAL A 215 -3.73 -12.66 -16.77
N MET A 216 -2.41 -12.65 -16.59
CA MET A 216 -1.47 -12.77 -17.69
C MET A 216 -1.10 -14.25 -17.92
N ARG A 217 -1.36 -14.76 -19.13
CA ARG A 217 -0.96 -16.13 -19.54
C ARG A 217 -0.10 -16.07 -20.80
N ILE A 218 1.16 -16.43 -20.66
CA ILE A 218 2.10 -16.53 -21.79
C ILE A 218 2.00 -17.93 -22.39
N ARG A 219 1.84 -18.04 -23.72
CA ARG A 219 1.85 -19.31 -24.47
C ARG A 219 3.00 -19.27 -25.48
N CYS A 220 3.92 -20.23 -25.44
CA CYS A 220 5.03 -20.36 -26.40
C CYS A 220 4.78 -21.53 -27.37
N GLY A 221 5.20 -21.39 -28.63
CA GLY A 221 5.09 -22.42 -29.67
C GLY A 221 6.25 -23.44 -29.64
N LYS A 222 6.13 -24.52 -30.42
CA LYS A 222 7.06 -25.68 -30.41
C LYS A 222 8.52 -25.40 -30.80
N ALA A 223 8.86 -24.20 -31.27
CA ALA A 223 10.21 -23.88 -31.77
C ALA A 223 10.95 -22.79 -30.98
N THR A 224 10.40 -22.28 -29.87
CA THR A 224 10.99 -21.14 -29.15
C THR A 224 11.73 -21.60 -27.88
N TYR A 225 12.97 -22.07 -28.02
CA TYR A 225 13.84 -22.38 -26.87
C TYR A 225 14.38 -21.14 -26.14
N SER A 226 14.06 -19.94 -26.61
CA SER A 226 14.36 -18.67 -25.96
C SER A 226 13.16 -17.72 -26.08
N CYS A 227 12.15 -17.87 -25.21
CA CYS A 227 11.08 -16.88 -25.06
C CYS A 227 11.68 -15.65 -24.34
N TYR A 228 12.07 -14.62 -25.09
CA TYR A 228 12.32 -13.28 -24.54
C TYR A 228 10.97 -12.61 -24.36
N LEU A 229 10.57 -12.34 -23.12
CA LEU A 229 9.36 -11.57 -22.84
C LEU A 229 9.66 -10.10 -23.12
N LEU A 230 9.08 -9.57 -24.20
CA LEU A 230 9.09 -8.15 -24.53
C LEU A 230 7.89 -7.49 -23.85
N LEU A 231 8.12 -6.79 -22.74
CA LEU A 231 7.12 -5.93 -22.11
C LEU A 231 7.26 -4.53 -22.74
N CYS A 232 6.28 -4.18 -23.57
CA CYS A 232 6.14 -2.85 -24.17
C CYS A 232 5.20 -2.03 -23.28
N THR A 233 5.72 -1.01 -22.59
CA THR A 233 4.87 0.08 -22.09
C THR A 233 4.96 1.26 -23.06
N ARG A 234 4.02 2.21 -22.98
CA ARG A 234 3.85 3.33 -23.92
C ARG A 234 5.15 4.08 -24.28
N ASP A 235 6.16 4.03 -23.39
CA ASP A 235 7.43 4.74 -23.52
C ASP A 235 8.70 3.86 -23.41
N SER A 236 8.62 2.52 -23.31
CA SER A 236 9.82 1.65 -23.16
C SER A 236 9.62 0.18 -23.56
N VAL A 237 10.67 -0.43 -24.11
CA VAL A 237 10.74 -1.85 -24.50
C VAL A 237 11.72 -2.58 -23.58
N TYR A 238 11.24 -3.54 -22.76
CA TYR A 238 12.10 -4.35 -21.89
C TYR A 238 12.34 -5.74 -22.49
N ILE A 239 13.61 -6.15 -22.62
CA ILE A 239 14.01 -7.52 -22.99
C ILE A 239 14.51 -8.23 -21.74
N LEU A 240 13.76 -9.20 -21.23
CA LEU A 240 14.17 -9.99 -20.06
C LEU A 240 14.91 -11.28 -20.49
N PRO A 241 16.19 -11.48 -20.07
CA PRO A 241 16.88 -12.75 -20.28
C PRO A 241 16.49 -13.83 -19.24
N ARG A 242 16.76 -15.08 -19.62
CA ARG A 242 16.29 -16.38 -19.10
C ARG A 242 16.33 -16.63 -17.57
N GLN A 243 16.98 -15.81 -16.76
CA GLN A 243 17.14 -16.04 -15.32
C GLN A 243 16.16 -15.27 -14.41
N LEU A 244 15.33 -14.37 -14.96
CA LEU A 244 14.45 -13.50 -14.17
C LEU A 244 12.97 -13.92 -14.08
N TYR A 245 12.63 -15.18 -14.38
CA TYR A 245 11.24 -15.64 -14.26
C TYR A 245 10.68 -15.56 -12.82
N ALA A 246 11.53 -15.48 -11.80
CA ALA A 246 11.11 -15.29 -10.40
C ALA A 246 10.85 -13.82 -10.00
N GLU A 247 11.12 -12.84 -10.88
CA GLU A 247 11.10 -11.41 -10.55
C GLU A 247 10.17 -10.56 -11.43
N VAL A 248 9.18 -11.18 -12.12
CA VAL A 248 8.20 -10.46 -12.94
C VAL A 248 7.40 -9.41 -12.14
N HIS A 249 7.36 -9.50 -10.81
CA HIS A 249 6.74 -8.50 -9.93
C HIS A 249 7.58 -7.23 -9.65
N ARG A 250 8.89 -7.20 -9.99
CA ARG A 250 9.78 -6.06 -9.63
C ARG A 250 9.83 -4.92 -10.63
N PHE A 251 9.40 -5.11 -11.88
CA PHE A 251 9.69 -4.16 -12.96
C PHE A 251 8.66 -3.04 -13.15
N ALA A 252 7.61 -2.96 -12.33
CA ALA A 252 6.60 -1.90 -12.46
C ALA A 252 7.02 -0.55 -11.84
N SER A 253 8.18 -0.42 -11.19
CA SER A 253 8.61 0.85 -10.59
C SER A 253 10.13 1.02 -10.68
N THR A 254 10.56 2.17 -11.18
CA THR A 254 11.94 2.69 -11.31
C THR A 254 12.75 2.20 -12.52
N SER A 255 12.91 3.06 -13.53
CA SER A 255 14.09 3.92 -13.72
C SER A 255 14.05 4.57 -15.11
N SER A 256 14.20 5.91 -15.17
CA SER A 256 14.46 6.64 -16.41
C SER A 256 15.84 6.24 -16.92
N CYS A 257 15.91 5.64 -18.11
CA CYS A 257 17.14 5.52 -18.86
C CYS A 257 17.09 6.60 -19.95
N ARG A 258 17.93 7.63 -19.80
CA ARG A 258 18.23 8.54 -20.91
C ARG A 258 18.98 7.75 -21.98
N LEU A 259 18.52 7.85 -23.22
CA LEU A 259 19.36 7.68 -24.40
C LEU A 259 20.26 8.91 -24.56
#